data_AF-F4H4D5-F1
#
_entry.id   AF-F4H4D5-F1
#
_cell.length_a   1.000
_cell.length_b   1.000
_cell.length_c   1.000
_cell.angle_alpha   90.00
_cell.angle_beta   90.00
_cell.angle_gamma   90.00
#
_symmetry.space_group_name_H-M   'P 1'
#
loop_
_entity.id
_entity.type
_entity.pdbx_description
1 polymer ?
#
loop_
_entity_poly.entity_id
_entity_poly.type
_entity_poly.pdbx_seq_one_letter_code
_entity_poly.pdbx_strand_id
1 'polypeptide(L)'
;MPRRRGESGRRDARPAEPLGSLSQAGGPVAPGTEACQQCGETNLTRIRMTLASGRPAVFVSCPSCERTGWFALDGDGTPLPRDEVVPGDDR
;
A
#
# COMPACT_ATOMS: atom_id res chain seq x y z
N MET A 1 44.36 1.44 52.28
CA MET A 1 43.74 0.78 51.11
C MET A 1 42.32 0.33 51.44
N PRO A 2 41.26 0.99 50.91
CA PRO A 2 39.98 0.29 50.77
C PRO A 2 39.25 0.51 49.42
N ARG A 3 39.13 -0.60 48.69
CA ARG A 3 37.94 -1.20 48.03
C ARG A 3 37.17 -0.37 46.99
N ARG A 4 37.37 -0.77 45.73
CA ARG A 4 36.67 -0.34 44.51
C ARG A 4 35.16 -0.52 44.68
N ARG A 5 34.41 0.59 44.57
CA ARG A 5 32.95 0.58 44.48
C ARG A 5 32.58 0.21 43.05
N GLY A 6 32.04 -0.99 42.88
CA GLY A 6 31.46 -1.43 41.61
C GLY A 6 30.22 -0.61 41.30
N GLU A 7 30.31 0.22 40.28
CA GLU A 7 29.18 0.94 39.72
C GLU A 7 28.50 0.01 38.71
N SER A 8 27.56 -0.78 39.23
CA SER A 8 26.71 -1.65 38.42
C SER A 8 25.80 -0.79 37.56
N GLY A 9 26.15 -0.67 36.28
CA GLY A 9 25.40 0.04 35.27
C GLY A 9 23.94 -0.42 35.24
N ARG A 10 23.04 0.51 35.56
CA ARG A 10 21.61 0.34 35.34
C ARG A 10 21.39 0.41 33.83
N ARG A 11 21.23 -0.74 33.19
CA ARG A 11 20.78 -0.82 31.80
C ARG A 11 19.35 -0.31 31.75
N ASP A 12 19.19 0.86 31.16
CA ASP A 12 17.94 1.52 30.83
C ASP A 12 17.10 0.58 29.94
N ALA A 13 16.16 -0.15 30.54
CA ALA A 13 15.19 -0.95 29.81
C ALA A 13 14.10 0.00 29.31
N ARG A 14 14.39 0.69 28.21
CA ARG A 14 13.39 1.49 27.49
C ARG A 14 12.28 0.52 27.02
N PRO A 15 11.00 0.75 27.38
CA PRO A 15 9.91 -0.05 26.83
C PRO A 15 9.96 0.04 25.31
N ALA A 16 9.83 -1.11 24.63
CA ALA A 16 9.71 -1.10 23.18
C ALA A 16 8.45 -0.31 22.82
N GLU A 17 8.64 0.89 22.26
CA GLU A 17 7.54 1.70 21.76
C GLU A 17 6.78 0.86 20.72
N PRO A 18 5.46 0.68 20.86
CA PRO A 18 4.71 -0.10 19.89
C PRO A 18 4.85 0.59 18.53
N LEU A 19 5.41 -0.12 17.56
CA LEU A 19 5.41 0.30 16.16
C LEU A 19 3.94 0.42 15.77
N GLY A 20 3.42 1.65 15.74
CA GLY A 20 2.00 1.91 15.50
C GLY A 20 1.49 1.05 14.34
N SER A 21 0.45 0.26 14.58
CA SER A 21 -0.11 -0.62 13.55
C SER A 21 -0.67 0.22 12.41
N LEU A 22 -0.07 0.12 11.22
CA LEU A 22 -0.55 0.76 9.99
C LEU A 22 -1.66 -0.06 9.31
N SER A 23 -2.56 -0.63 10.10
CA SER A 23 -3.73 -1.33 9.59
C SER A 23 -4.80 -0.30 9.23
N GLN A 24 -4.72 0.31 8.05
CA GLN A 24 -5.86 1.04 7.52
C GLN A 24 -6.89 0.03 7.02
N ALA A 25 -8.02 -0.06 7.72
CA ALA A 25 -9.19 -0.75 7.21
C ALA A 25 -9.50 -0.19 5.81
N GLY A 26 -9.62 -1.09 4.83
CA GLY A 26 -9.77 -0.71 3.43
C GLY A 26 -10.92 0.27 3.26
N GLY A 27 -10.62 1.46 2.71
CA GLY A 27 -11.65 2.43 2.36
C GLY A 27 -12.61 1.90 1.27
N PRO A 28 -13.50 2.75 0.73
CA PRO A 28 -14.47 2.33 -0.29
C PRO A 28 -13.78 1.68 -1.50
N VAL A 29 -14.25 0.51 -1.93
CA VAL A 29 -13.72 -0.20 -3.09
C VAL A 29 -13.85 0.69 -4.32
N ALA A 30 -12.77 0.84 -5.09
CA ALA A 30 -12.82 1.62 -6.32
C ALA A 30 -13.82 0.94 -7.28
N PRO A 31 -14.72 1.70 -7.95
CA PRO A 31 -15.66 1.12 -8.90
C PRO A 31 -14.97 0.25 -9.95
N GLY A 32 -15.61 -0.82 -10.40
CA GLY A 32 -15.06 -1.73 -11.41
C GLY A 32 -13.92 -2.63 -10.91
N THR A 33 -13.64 -2.60 -9.60
CA THR A 33 -12.61 -3.43 -8.95
C THR A 33 -13.20 -4.42 -7.94
N GLU A 34 -14.52 -4.60 -7.90
CA GLU A 34 -15.21 -5.57 -7.05
C GLU A 34 -14.83 -7.01 -7.43
N ALA A 35 -14.69 -7.26 -8.74
CA ALA A 35 -14.23 -8.51 -9.32
C ALA A 35 -13.27 -8.23 -10.48
N CYS A 36 -12.44 -9.21 -10.84
CA CYS A 36 -11.59 -9.12 -12.02
C CYS A 36 -12.47 -9.02 -13.26
N GLN A 37 -12.30 -7.96 -14.05
CA GLN A 37 -13.06 -7.76 -15.29
C GLN A 37 -12.77 -8.84 -16.36
N GLN A 38 -11.71 -9.64 -16.18
CA GLN A 38 -11.34 -10.72 -17.10
C GLN A 38 -11.89 -12.09 -16.68
N CYS A 39 -11.71 -12.49 -15.41
CA CYS A 39 -12.04 -13.85 -14.96
C CYS A 39 -13.08 -13.92 -13.82
N GLY A 40 -13.51 -12.78 -13.27
CA GLY A 40 -14.52 -12.72 -12.21
C GLY A 40 -14.01 -13.00 -10.78
N GLU A 41 -12.71 -13.24 -10.57
CA GLU A 41 -12.13 -13.41 -9.23
C GLU A 41 -12.38 -12.17 -8.34
N THR A 42 -12.78 -12.37 -7.08
CA THR A 42 -13.09 -11.27 -6.15
C THR A 42 -11.96 -11.01 -5.15
N ASN A 43 -11.10 -12.01 -4.93
CA ASN A 43 -9.88 -11.89 -4.15
C ASN A 43 -8.78 -11.20 -4.98
N LEU A 44 -8.83 -9.87 -5.01
CA LEU A 44 -7.87 -9.03 -5.72
C LEU A 44 -6.95 -8.31 -4.74
N THR A 45 -5.67 -8.22 -5.10
CA THR A 45 -4.72 -7.32 -4.45
C THR A 45 -5.03 -5.90 -4.92
N ARG A 46 -5.32 -4.99 -4.00
CA ARG A 46 -5.64 -3.58 -4.29
C ARG A 46 -4.70 -2.66 -3.50
N ILE A 47 -4.00 -1.78 -4.20
CA ILE A 47 -3.05 -0.84 -3.60
C ILE A 47 -3.45 0.58 -4.00
N ARG A 48 -3.76 1.42 -3.01
CA ARG A 48 -4.12 2.84 -3.24
C ARG A 48 -2.88 3.69 -3.32
N MET A 49 -2.84 4.59 -4.29
CA MET A 49 -1.69 5.46 -4.56
C MET A 49 -2.18 6.79 -5.12
N THR A 50 -1.39 7.84 -4.96
CA THR A 50 -1.58 9.09 -5.71
C THR A 50 -0.62 9.07 -6.89
N LEU A 51 -1.13 9.17 -8.11
CA LEU A 51 -0.32 9.20 -9.33
C LEU A 51 0.53 10.48 -9.40
N ALA A 52 1.53 10.51 -10.28
CA ALA A 52 2.36 11.70 -10.52
C ALA A 52 1.53 12.93 -10.97
N SER A 53 0.37 12.69 -11.59
CA SER A 53 -0.62 13.70 -11.95
C SER A 53 -1.40 14.28 -10.76
N GLY A 54 -1.19 13.77 -9.54
CA GLY A 54 -1.96 14.13 -8.35
C GLY A 54 -3.30 13.40 -8.22
N ARG A 55 -3.70 12.59 -9.21
CA ARG A 55 -4.96 11.83 -9.16
C ARG A 55 -4.85 10.62 -8.22
N PRO A 56 -5.83 10.40 -7.31
CA PRO A 56 -5.90 9.19 -6.52
C PRO A 56 -6.32 8.00 -7.39
N ALA A 57 -5.56 6.92 -7.31
CA ALA A 57 -5.79 5.70 -8.09
C ALA A 57 -5.60 4.43 -7.24
N VAL A 58 -6.12 3.33 -7.76
CA VAL A 58 -5.96 1.98 -7.23
C VAL A 58 -5.30 1.11 -8.29
N PHE A 59 -4.18 0.51 -7.91
CA PHE A 59 -3.59 -0.61 -8.64
C PHE A 59 -4.29 -1.90 -8.22
N VAL A 60 -4.70 -2.70 -9.20
CA VAL A 60 -5.35 -4.01 -9.01
C VAL A 60 -4.48 -5.09 -9.64
N SER A 61 -4.27 -6.17 -8.91
CA SER A 61 -3.68 -7.41 -9.42
C SER A 61 -4.56 -8.61 -9.09
N CYS A 62 -4.88 -9.41 -10.10
CA CYS A 62 -5.64 -10.65 -9.95
C CYS A 62 -4.69 -11.85 -9.81
N PRO A 63 -4.76 -12.62 -8.70
CA PRO A 63 -3.91 -13.80 -8.53
C PRO A 63 -4.34 -14.99 -9.39
N SER A 64 -5.57 -14.99 -9.92
CA SER A 64 -6.12 -16.12 -10.70
C SER A 64 -5.70 -16.09 -12.17
N CYS A 65 -5.80 -14.93 -12.83
CA CYS A 65 -5.46 -14.77 -14.25
C CYS A 65 -4.29 -13.81 -14.52
N GLU A 66 -3.64 -13.35 -13.45
CA GLU A 66 -2.43 -12.50 -13.50
C GLU A 66 -2.60 -11.15 -14.22
N ARG A 67 -3.86 -10.75 -14.48
CA ARG A 67 -4.16 -9.44 -15.05
C ARG A 67 -3.98 -8.35 -14.00
N THR A 68 -3.41 -7.24 -14.46
CA THR A 68 -3.22 -6.03 -13.67
C THR A 68 -3.87 -4.84 -14.37
N GLY A 69 -4.22 -3.83 -13.58
CA GLY A 69 -4.85 -2.62 -14.08
C GLY A 69 -4.84 -1.50 -13.06
N TRP A 70 -5.00 -0.28 -13.55
CA TRP A 70 -5.12 0.93 -12.73
C TRP A 70 -6.51 1.50 -12.87
N PHE A 71 -7.09 1.98 -11.78
CA PHE A 71 -8.45 2.53 -11.74
C PHE A 71 -8.43 3.83 -10.95
N ALA A 72 -9.18 4.83 -11.39
CA ALA A 72 -9.38 6.03 -10.58
C ALA A 72 -10.21 5.66 -9.34
N LEU A 73 -9.81 6.19 -8.17
CA LEU A 73 -10.51 5.90 -6.92
C LEU A 73 -11.96 6.44 -6.93
N ASP A 74 -12.16 7.56 -7.62
CA ASP A 74 -13.44 8.27 -7.78
C ASP A 74 -13.95 8.22 -9.24
N GLY A 75 -13.52 7.21 -10.00
CA GLY A 75 -13.89 7.06 -11.41
C GLY A 75 -15.05 6.12 -11.66
N ASP A 76 -15.37 5.90 -12.93
CA ASP A 76 -16.51 5.10 -13.39
C ASP A 76 -16.21 3.58 -13.49
N GLY A 77 -15.05 3.14 -12.99
CA GLY A 77 -14.60 1.75 -13.05
C GLY A 77 -13.97 1.30 -14.37
N THR A 78 -13.73 2.24 -15.29
CA THR A 78 -12.91 2.02 -16.47
C THR A 78 -11.42 2.02 -16.09
N PRO A 79 -10.60 1.08 -16.63
CA PRO A 79 -9.17 1.09 -16.38
C PRO A 79 -8.50 2.33 -17.00
N LEU A 80 -7.61 2.95 -16.23
CA LEU A 80 -6.78 4.07 -16.66
C LEU A 80 -5.79 3.62 -17.74
N PRO A 81 -5.59 4.41 -18.80
CA PRO A 81 -4.59 4.12 -19.81
C PRO A 81 -3.18 4.24 -19.23
N ARG A 82 -2.23 3.46 -19.77
CA ARG A 82 -0.83 3.44 -19.32
C ARG A 82 -0.21 4.83 -19.26
N ASP A 83 -0.45 5.65 -20.27
CA ASP A 83 0.16 6.98 -20.42
C ASP A 83 -0.21 7.94 -19.28
N GLU A 84 -1.38 7.72 -18.67
CA GLU A 84 -1.84 8.50 -17.53
C GLU A 84 -1.19 8.03 -16.21
N VAL A 85 -0.93 6.73 -16.11
CA VAL A 85 -0.36 6.10 -14.90
C VAL A 85 1.15 6.33 -14.84
N VAL A 86 1.82 6.09 -15.96
CA VAL A 86 3.26 6.23 -16.11
C VAL A 86 3.46 7.37 -17.11
N PRO A 87 3.80 8.59 -16.66
CA PRO A 87 4.16 9.63 -17.59
C PRO A 87 5.30 9.08 -18.46
N GLY A 88 5.14 9.15 -19.78
CA GLY A 88 6.11 8.59 -20.73
C GLY A 88 7.53 9.03 -20.36
N ASP A 89 8.40 8.05 -20.13
CA ASP A 89 9.85 8.25 -20.11
C ASP A 89 10.26 8.51 -21.57
N ASP A 90 10.12 9.76 -22.02
CA ASP A 90 10.69 10.23 -23.27
C ASP A 90 12.21 10.32 -23.05
N ARG A 91 12.92 9.22 -23.35
CA ARG A 91 14.38 9.15 -23.32
C ARG A 91 14.94 8.39 -24.51
#